data_AF-A0A091Q3E0-F1
#
_entry.id   AF-A0A091Q3E0-F1
#
_cell.length_a   1.000
_cell.length_b   1.000
_cell.length_c   1.000
_cell.angle_alpha   90.00
_cell.angle_beta   90.00
_cell.angle_gamma   90.00
#
_symmetry.space_group_name_H-M   'P 1'
#
loop_
_entity.id
_entity.type
_entity.pdbx_description
1 polymer ?
#
loop_
_entity_poly.entity_id
_entity_poly.type
_entity_poly.pdbx_seq_one_letter_code
_entity_poly.pdbx_strand_id
1 'polypeptide(L)'
;QVPFGEAWHVREWLQVVGGVKKPPLEHPKRPVLGLTCRRAEVSGARFWGLVRTLCPDPHVFFRHCFVHNHCPLLFLASSGRNLPPTELPPAQRDRLMGLCDQVLARAVGLLGVGL
;
A
#
# COMPACT_ATOMS: atom_id res chain seq x y z
N GLN A 1 1.18 -4.01 -5.92
CA GLN A 1 1.03 -3.94 -4.45
C GLN A 1 -0.41 -3.56 -4.15
N VAL A 2 -1.02 -4.09 -3.08
CA VAL A 2 -2.35 -3.64 -2.63
C VAL A 2 -2.17 -2.58 -1.51
N PRO A 3 -2.68 -1.35 -1.67
CA PRO A 3 -2.68 -0.34 -0.60
C PRO A 3 -3.48 -0.84 0.61
N PHE A 4 -3.04 -0.48 1.82
CA PHE A 4 -3.64 -0.97 3.06
C PHE A 4 -3.74 -2.53 3.09
N GLY A 5 -2.81 -3.23 2.43
CA GLY A 5 -2.94 -4.64 2.09
C GLY A 5 -2.70 -5.62 3.25
N GLU A 6 -3.59 -5.63 4.23
CA GLU A 6 -3.63 -6.68 5.25
C GLU A 6 -3.95 -8.04 4.58
N ALA A 7 -3.14 -9.06 4.88
CA ALA A 7 -3.07 -10.28 4.09
C ALA A 7 -4.40 -11.07 4.04
N TRP A 8 -5.17 -11.10 5.14
CA TRP A 8 -6.46 -11.77 5.17
C TRP A 8 -7.46 -11.06 4.25
N HIS A 9 -7.63 -9.73 4.35
CA HIS A 9 -8.56 -9.01 3.47
C HIS A 9 -8.15 -9.10 2.00
N VAL A 10 -6.86 -9.03 1.70
CA VAL A 10 -6.35 -9.14 0.33
C VAL A 10 -6.68 -10.51 -0.27
N ARG A 11 -6.51 -11.59 0.49
CA ARG A 11 -6.74 -12.95 0.01
C ARG A 11 -8.21 -13.35 0.03
N GLU A 12 -8.90 -13.10 1.14
CA GLU A 12 -10.23 -13.65 1.42
C GLU A 12 -11.36 -12.72 0.96
N TRP A 13 -11.14 -11.42 0.89
CA TRP A 13 -12.17 -10.47 0.48
C TRP A 13 -11.92 -9.87 -0.90
N LEU A 14 -10.72 -9.33 -1.14
CA LEU A 14 -10.32 -8.82 -2.47
C LEU A 14 -10.04 -9.95 -3.47
N GLN A 15 -9.90 -11.20 -3.02
CA GLN A 15 -9.64 -12.39 -3.85
C GLN A 15 -8.39 -12.25 -4.73
N VAL A 16 -7.40 -11.45 -4.29
CA VAL A 16 -6.13 -11.29 -5.01
C VAL A 16 -5.19 -12.44 -4.66
N VAL A 17 -4.76 -13.15 -5.69
CA VAL A 17 -3.84 -14.28 -5.58
C VAL A 17 -2.51 -13.99 -6.29
N GLY A 18 -1.43 -14.64 -5.87
CA GLY A 18 -0.14 -14.55 -6.54
C GLY A 18 1.07 -14.77 -5.63
N GLY A 19 2.22 -15.04 -6.25
CA GLY A 19 3.50 -15.14 -5.55
C GLY A 19 4.12 -13.76 -5.31
N VAL A 20 4.64 -13.53 -4.10
CA VAL A 20 5.39 -12.32 -3.76
C VAL A 20 6.87 -12.66 -3.63
N LYS A 21 7.70 -12.04 -4.47
CA LYS A 21 9.15 -12.17 -4.40
C LYS A 21 9.73 -11.32 -3.28
N LYS A 22 10.88 -11.73 -2.75
CA LYS A 22 11.62 -10.97 -1.75
C LYS A 22 12.41 -9.83 -2.38
N PRO A 23 12.63 -8.72 -1.65
CA PRO A 23 13.57 -7.68 -2.07
C PRO A 23 15.01 -8.24 -2.09
N PRO A 24 15.93 -7.64 -2.86
CA PRO A 24 17.34 -8.08 -2.89
C PRO A 24 18.02 -8.06 -1.52
N LEU A 25 17.64 -7.10 -0.68
CA LEU A 25 18.09 -6.99 0.70
C LEU A 25 16.87 -6.91 1.63
N GLU A 26 16.80 -7.84 2.58
CA GLU A 26 15.71 -7.94 3.55
C GLU A 26 16.25 -7.66 4.95
N HIS A 27 15.60 -6.76 5.68
CA HIS A 27 15.95 -6.54 7.08
C HIS A 27 15.40 -7.71 7.93
N PRO A 28 16.18 -8.36 8.80
CA PRO A 28 15.74 -9.55 9.54
C PRO A 28 14.45 -9.37 10.35
N LYS A 29 14.21 -8.17 10.89
CA LYS A 29 12.98 -7.82 11.63
C LYS A 29 11.74 -7.55 10.74
N ARG A 30 11.93 -7.40 9.43
CA ARG A 30 10.89 -7.03 8.45
C ARG A 30 10.88 -8.02 7.26
N PRO A 31 10.68 -9.32 7.49
CA PRO A 31 10.65 -10.29 6.41
C PRO A 31 9.41 -10.11 5.53
N VAL A 32 9.58 -10.26 4.21
CA VAL A 32 8.49 -10.29 3.24
C VAL A 32 8.00 -11.73 3.10
N LEU A 33 6.81 -11.99 3.65
CA LEU A 33 6.15 -13.31 3.62
C LEU A 33 5.00 -13.37 2.58
N GLY A 34 4.77 -12.29 1.85
CA GLY A 34 3.66 -12.18 0.89
C GLY A 34 2.29 -12.42 1.55
N LEU A 35 1.40 -13.10 0.81
CA LEU A 35 0.05 -13.45 1.26
C LEU A 35 0.00 -14.53 2.35
N THR A 36 1.16 -15.10 2.73
CA THR A 36 1.28 -16.02 3.87
C THR A 36 1.60 -15.30 5.18
N CYS A 37 1.76 -13.97 5.15
CA CYS A 37 2.00 -13.18 6.34
C CYS A 37 0.87 -13.37 7.36
N ARG A 38 1.21 -13.83 8.57
CA ARG A 38 0.25 -14.03 9.67
C ARG A 38 0.03 -12.76 10.50
N ARG A 39 0.84 -11.71 10.29
CA ARG A 39 0.71 -10.45 11.02
C ARG A 39 -0.42 -9.64 10.39
N ALA A 40 -1.42 -9.32 11.19
CA ALA A 40 -2.44 -8.36 10.81
C ALA A 40 -1.83 -6.95 10.84
N GLU A 41 -1.83 -6.28 9.68
CA GLU A 41 -1.50 -4.86 9.59
C GLU A 41 -2.75 -4.08 10.01
N VAL A 42 -2.67 -3.40 11.16
CA VAL A 42 -3.86 -2.85 11.86
C VAL A 42 -4.57 -1.78 11.03
N SER A 43 -3.83 -0.91 10.33
CA SER A 43 -4.44 0.13 9.50
C SER A 43 -5.20 -0.48 8.33
N GLY A 44 -4.62 -1.48 7.68
CA GLY A 44 -5.24 -2.22 6.58
C GLY A 44 -6.46 -3.02 7.01
N ALA A 45 -6.38 -3.71 8.15
CA ALA A 45 -7.53 -4.41 8.74
C ALA A 45 -8.69 -3.47 9.02
N ARG A 46 -8.40 -2.26 9.56
CA ARG A 46 -9.43 -1.24 9.82
C ARG A 46 -10.01 -0.68 8.53
N PHE A 47 -9.16 -0.33 7.58
CA PHE A 47 -9.55 0.26 6.31
C PHE A 47 -10.44 -0.71 5.51
N TRP A 48 -9.94 -1.90 5.19
CA TRP A 48 -10.70 -2.88 4.42
C TRP A 48 -11.84 -3.51 5.21
N GLY A 49 -11.73 -3.58 6.54
CA GLY A 49 -12.84 -4.00 7.40
C GLY A 49 -14.03 -3.03 7.29
N LEU A 50 -13.78 -1.71 7.34
CA LEU A 50 -14.82 -0.71 7.13
C LEU A 50 -15.41 -0.80 5.72
N VAL A 51 -14.57 -0.86 4.69
CA VAL A 51 -15.04 -0.95 3.30
C VAL A 51 -15.88 -2.21 3.11
N ARG A 52 -15.47 -3.37 3.64
CA ARG A 52 -16.24 -4.61 3.58
C ARG A 52 -17.60 -4.49 4.28
N THR A 53 -17.65 -3.82 5.43
CA THR A 53 -18.92 -3.61 6.14
C THR A 53 -19.90 -2.76 5.33
N LEU A 54 -19.41 -1.74 4.62
CA LEU A 54 -20.25 -0.86 3.79
C LEU A 54 -20.56 -1.45 2.41
N CYS A 55 -19.63 -2.25 1.88
CA CYS A 55 -19.69 -2.87 0.56
C CYS A 55 -19.27 -4.35 0.72
N PRO A 56 -20.20 -5.28 0.98
CA PRO A 56 -19.86 -6.69 1.18
C PRO A 56 -19.17 -7.34 -0.01
N ASP A 57 -19.49 -6.89 -1.23
CA ASP A 57 -18.82 -7.28 -2.48
C ASP A 57 -17.79 -6.19 -2.87
N PRO A 58 -16.50 -6.54 -3.05
CA PRO A 58 -15.48 -5.57 -3.49
C PRO A 58 -15.82 -4.90 -4.83
N HIS A 59 -16.54 -5.55 -5.74
CA HIS A 59 -16.95 -4.97 -7.02
C HIS A 59 -17.84 -3.74 -6.83
N VAL A 60 -18.64 -3.69 -5.76
CA VAL A 60 -19.48 -2.53 -5.43
C VAL A 60 -18.62 -1.33 -5.06
N PHE A 61 -17.59 -1.53 -4.24
CA PHE A 61 -16.65 -0.47 -3.87
C PHE A 61 -15.86 0.02 -5.10
N PHE A 62 -15.26 -0.90 -5.86
CA PHE A 62 -14.42 -0.54 -7.02
C PHE A 62 -15.19 -0.02 -8.23
N ARG A 63 -16.53 -0.08 -8.22
CA ARG A 63 -17.36 0.53 -9.27
C ARG A 63 -17.11 2.03 -9.41
N HIS A 64 -16.86 2.72 -8.30
CA HIS A 64 -16.69 4.17 -8.26
C HIS A 64 -15.53 4.64 -7.40
N CYS A 65 -14.87 3.75 -6.65
CA CYS A 65 -13.75 4.09 -5.79
C CYS A 65 -12.49 3.35 -6.21
N PHE A 66 -11.35 3.96 -5.90
CA PHE A 66 -10.04 3.34 -6.09
C PHE A 66 -9.13 3.75 -4.94
N VAL A 67 -8.16 2.90 -4.61
CA VAL A 67 -7.21 3.17 -3.52
C VAL A 67 -5.80 3.12 -4.09
N HIS A 68 -5.00 4.13 -3.76
CA HIS A 68 -3.64 4.28 -4.25
C HIS A 68 -2.73 4.87 -3.17
N ASN A 69 -1.48 4.43 -3.10
CA ASN A 69 -0.46 5.04 -2.25
C ASN A 69 0.25 6.13 -3.04
N HIS A 70 0.44 7.30 -2.45
CA HIS A 70 1.22 8.36 -3.08
C HIS A 70 2.68 7.94 -3.32
N CYS A 71 3.32 7.35 -2.31
CA CYS A 71 4.66 6.78 -2.41
C CYS A 71 4.59 5.25 -2.27
N PRO A 72 5.08 4.46 -3.25
CA PRO A 72 5.04 3.00 -3.19
C PRO A 72 6.22 2.39 -2.39
N LEU A 73 7.18 3.22 -1.95
CA LEU A 73 8.40 2.76 -1.31
C LEU A 73 8.26 2.69 0.21
N LEU A 74 8.89 1.67 0.80
CA LEU A 74 9.05 1.52 2.25
C LEU A 74 10.53 1.75 2.59
N PHE A 75 10.80 2.70 3.49
CA PHE A 75 12.14 2.95 3.99
C PHE A 75 12.29 2.41 5.40
N LEU A 76 13.44 1.80 5.67
CA LEU A 76 13.76 1.25 6.98
C LEU A 76 15.09 1.81 7.45
N ALA A 77 15.15 2.20 8.73
CA ALA A 77 16.42 2.45 9.41
C ALA A 77 17.19 1.13 9.58
N SER A 78 18.49 1.21 9.88
CA SER A 78 19.33 0.05 10.20
C SER A 78 18.81 -0.79 11.36
N SER A 79 17.98 -0.21 12.25
CA SER A 79 17.32 -0.91 13.35
C SER A 79 16.08 -1.73 12.94
N GLY A 80 15.59 -1.55 11.71
CA GLY A 80 14.33 -2.10 11.19
C GLY A 80 13.10 -1.23 11.48
N ARG A 81 13.30 -0.02 12.04
CA ARG A 81 12.24 0.96 12.25
C ARG A 81 11.78 1.53 10.91
N ASN A 82 10.46 1.72 10.74
CA ASN A 82 9.90 2.40 9.58
C ASN A 82 10.36 3.87 9.55
N LEU A 83 10.78 4.33 8.38
CA LEU A 83 11.12 5.73 8.11
C LEU A 83 10.09 6.29 7.12
N PRO A 84 9.14 7.13 7.57
CA PRO A 84 8.23 7.81 6.66
C PRO A 84 9.01 8.81 5.78
N PRO A 85 8.50 9.17 4.58
CA PRO A 85 9.15 10.14 3.71
C PRO A 85 9.47 11.48 4.40
N THR A 86 8.68 11.88 5.40
CA THR A 86 8.89 13.10 6.19
C THR A 86 10.16 13.09 7.04
N GLU A 87 10.68 11.90 7.38
CA GLU A 87 11.93 11.70 8.12
C GLU A 87 13.15 11.55 7.19
N LEU A 88 12.98 11.58 5.87
CA LEU A 88 14.09 11.53 4.92
C LEU A 88 14.82 12.88 4.85
N PRO A 89 16.13 12.89 4.51
CA PRO A 89 16.86 14.13 4.26
C PRO A 89 16.11 15.03 3.26
N PRO A 90 15.98 16.35 3.52
CA PRO A 90 15.10 17.23 2.75
C PRO A 90 15.28 17.13 1.24
N ALA A 91 16.52 17.19 0.75
CA ALA A 91 16.81 17.09 -0.69
C ALA A 91 16.37 15.76 -1.32
N GLN A 92 16.48 14.65 -0.59
CA GLN A 92 16.05 13.33 -1.08
C GLN A 92 14.52 13.21 -1.04
N ARG A 93 13.90 13.70 0.04
CA ARG A 93 12.45 13.76 0.18
C ARG A 93 11.84 14.57 -0.96
N ASP A 94 12.30 15.79 -1.18
CA ASP A 94 11.69 16.70 -2.16
C ASP A 94 11.80 16.12 -3.57
N ARG A 95 12.93 15.51 -3.91
CA ARG A 95 13.10 14.79 -5.18
C ARG A 95 12.16 13.59 -5.31
N LEU A 96 12.03 12.77 -4.26
CA LEU A 96 11.14 11.60 -4.25
C LEU A 96 9.68 12.03 -4.40
N MET A 97 9.26 13.00 -3.59
CA MET A 97 7.87 13.47 -3.57
C MET A 97 7.50 14.13 -4.90
N GLY A 98 8.38 14.92 -5.52
CA GLY A 98 8.13 15.49 -6.84
C GLY A 98 7.92 14.43 -7.95
N LEU A 99 8.57 13.26 -7.86
CA LEU A 99 8.31 12.14 -8.77
C LEU A 99 6.97 11.46 -8.48
N CYS A 100 6.66 11.27 -7.19
CA CYS A 100 5.38 10.73 -6.74
C CYS A 100 4.20 11.62 -7.17
N ASP A 101 4.34 12.95 -7.06
CA ASP A 101 3.33 13.93 -7.45
C ASP A 101 3.00 13.82 -8.96
N GLN A 102 4.04 13.71 -9.80
CA GLN A 102 3.87 13.52 -11.25
C GLN A 102 3.15 12.21 -11.58
N VAL A 103 3.46 11.13 -10.87
CA VAL A 103 2.77 9.83 -11.05
C VAL A 103 1.33 9.93 -10.58
N LEU A 104 1.07 10.58 -9.45
CA LEU A 104 -0.27 10.76 -8.90
C LEU A 104 -1.15 11.56 -9.86
N ALA A 105 -0.65 12.68 -10.40
CA ALA A 105 -1.38 13.48 -11.38
C ALA A 105 -1.78 12.66 -12.62
N ARG A 106 -0.86 11.82 -13.12
CA ARG A 106 -1.17 10.89 -14.22
C ARG A 106 -2.20 9.84 -13.82
N ALA A 107 -2.09 9.25 -12.63
CA ALA A 107 -3.04 8.27 -12.14
C ALA A 107 -4.45 8.86 -12.01
N VAL A 108 -4.57 10.08 -11.47
CA VAL A 108 -5.83 10.84 -11.38
C VAL A 108 -6.43 11.06 -12.78
N GLY A 109 -5.62 11.53 -13.74
CA GLY A 109 -6.06 11.74 -15.11
C GLY A 109 -6.54 10.46 -15.80
N LEU A 110 -5.85 9.33 -15.57
CA LEU A 110 -6.23 8.03 -16.14
C LEU A 110 -7.50 7.44 -15.51
N LEU A 111 -7.68 7.64 -14.19
CA LEU A 111 -8.87 7.17 -13.48
C LEU A 111 -10.09 8.06 -13.73
N GLY A 112 -9.91 9.26 -14.30
CA GLY A 112 -10.99 10.19 -14.60
C GLY A 112 -11.75 10.66 -13.36
N VAL A 113 -11.08 10.71 -12.20
CA VAL A 113 -11.69 11.20 -10.97
C VAL A 113 -11.82 12.73 -11.06
N GLY A 114 -13.06 13.19 -11.23
CA GLY A 114 -13.39 14.61 -11.22
C GLY A 114 -13.29 15.22 -9.82
N LEU A 115 -12.96 16.50 -9.75
CA LEU A 115 -13.19 17.35 -8.58
C LEU A 115 -14.64 17.85 -8.57
#